data_AF-A0A1I1ARI0-F1
#
_entry.id   AF-A0A1I1ARI0-F1
#
_cell.length_a   1.000
_cell.length_b   1.000
_cell.length_c   1.000
_cell.angle_alpha   90.00
_cell.angle_beta   90.00
_cell.angle_gamma   90.00
#
_symmetry.space_group_name_H-M   'P 1'
#
loop_
_entity.id
_entity.type
_entity.pdbx_description
1 polymer ?
#
loop_
_entity_poly.entity_id
_entity_poly.type
_entity_poly.pdbx_seq_one_letter_code
_entity_poly.pdbx_strand_id
1 'polypeptide(L)'
;MTDADLEDFIKCYNPENRFDRKETYSEDNPEGRFRKFAVEDILERDKTSLDIFWIKDKSLADLDNLPSPNVLADDIIENLQSALESFENLKEQLK
;
A
#
# COMPACT_ATOMS: atom_id res chain seq x y z
N MET A 1 -14.20 8.67 12.55
CA MET A 1 -13.76 9.95 11.98
C MET A 1 -14.26 11.06 12.88
N THR A 2 -13.35 11.78 13.50
CA THR A 2 -13.61 12.94 14.36
C THR A 2 -12.85 14.15 13.84
N ASP A 3 -13.15 15.34 14.34
CA ASP A 3 -12.47 16.57 13.93
C ASP A 3 -10.95 16.50 14.16
N ALA A 4 -10.52 15.74 15.18
CA ALA A 4 -9.11 15.49 15.48
C ALA A 4 -8.36 14.82 14.32
N ASP A 5 -9.04 14.01 13.50
CA ASP A 5 -8.43 13.34 12.34
C ASP A 5 -8.03 14.34 11.23
N LEU A 6 -8.61 15.55 11.24
CA LEU A 6 -8.37 16.60 10.24
C LEU A 6 -7.38 17.67 10.71
N GLU A 7 -7.01 17.70 11.98
CA GLU A 7 -6.14 18.75 12.54
C GLU A 7 -4.80 18.85 11.83
N ASP A 8 -4.18 17.71 11.51
CA ASP A 8 -2.90 17.68 10.80
C ASP A 8 -3.02 18.25 9.37
N PHE A 9 -4.11 17.93 8.68
CA PHE A 9 -4.40 18.51 7.37
C PHE A 9 -4.61 20.02 7.46
N ILE A 10 -5.41 20.50 8.41
CA ILE A 10 -5.69 21.94 8.58
C ILE A 10 -4.39 22.71 8.84
N LYS A 11 -3.52 22.16 9.68
CA LYS A 11 -2.21 22.74 9.98
C LYS A 11 -1.32 22.81 8.75
N CYS A 12 -1.26 21.75 7.94
CA CYS A 12 -0.48 21.73 6.69
C CYS A 12 -1.07 22.66 5.62
N TYR A 13 -2.40 22.72 5.53
CA TYR A 13 -3.14 23.56 4.58
C TYR A 13 -2.96 25.06 4.87
N ASN A 14 -2.74 25.43 6.14
CA ASN A 14 -2.52 26.80 6.60
C ASN A 14 -3.58 27.78 6.03
N PRO A 15 -4.81 27.77 6.56
CA PRO A 15 -5.91 28.60 6.03
C PRO A 15 -5.64 30.11 6.14
N GLU A 16 -4.79 30.53 7.08
CA GLU A 16 -4.40 31.94 7.24
C GLU A 16 -3.47 32.41 6.12
N ASN A 17 -2.57 31.55 5.65
CA ASN A 17 -1.70 31.84 4.51
C ASN A 17 -1.38 30.59 3.68
N ARG A 18 -2.17 30.37 2.63
CA ARG A 18 -2.00 29.24 1.70
C ARG A 18 -0.66 29.24 0.94
N PHE A 19 0.09 30.34 0.93
CA PHE A 19 1.40 30.38 0.28
C PHE A 19 2.51 29.86 1.19
N ASP A 20 2.28 29.79 2.50
CA ASP A 20 3.20 29.23 3.50
C ASP A 20 2.71 27.85 3.98
N ARG A 21 2.32 27.00 3.01
CA ARG A 21 1.98 25.61 3.27
C ARG A 21 3.24 24.79 3.48
N LYS A 22 3.20 23.88 4.46
CA LYS A 22 4.32 23.01 4.79
C LYS A 22 4.01 21.58 4.44
N GLU A 23 4.91 20.98 3.68
CA GLU A 23 4.86 19.57 3.33
C GLU A 23 5.28 18.72 4.52
N THR A 24 4.61 17.59 4.69
CA THR A 24 5.06 16.54 5.60
C THR A 24 5.91 15.51 4.86
N TYR A 25 5.79 15.43 3.53
CA TYR A 25 6.64 14.62 2.68
C TYR A 25 8.03 15.23 2.50
N SER A 26 9.06 14.40 2.61
CA SER A 26 10.43 14.67 2.19
C SER A 26 11.09 13.38 1.72
N GLU A 27 12.27 13.45 1.10
CA GLU A 27 13.03 12.24 0.75
C GLU A 27 13.35 11.38 1.99
N ASP A 28 13.58 12.03 3.14
CA ASP A 28 13.79 11.37 4.44
C ASP A 28 12.48 10.88 5.09
N ASN A 29 11.33 11.41 4.68
CA ASN A 29 10.00 11.01 5.16
C ASN A 29 9.04 10.72 3.99
N PRO A 30 9.24 9.59 3.28
CA PRO A 30 8.43 9.26 2.10
C PRO A 30 6.96 8.98 2.43
N GLU A 31 6.65 8.72 3.71
CA GLU A 31 5.31 8.43 4.22
C GLU A 31 4.51 9.69 4.57
N GLY A 32 5.06 10.88 4.35
CA GLY A 32 4.36 12.15 4.58
C GLY A 32 3.10 12.27 3.70
N ARG A 33 1.96 12.57 4.34
CA ARG A 33 0.63 12.62 3.68
C ARG A 33 0.34 13.93 2.94
N PHE A 34 1.17 14.96 3.12
CA PHE A 34 1.04 16.24 2.45
C PHE A 34 2.28 16.51 1.58
N ARG A 35 2.08 16.49 0.26
CA ARG A 35 3.14 16.62 -0.75
C ARG A 35 2.68 17.55 -1.87
N LYS A 36 3.60 18.38 -2.37
CA LYS A 36 3.42 19.21 -3.55
C LYS A 36 4.02 18.52 -4.77
N PHE A 37 3.42 18.81 -5.92
CA PHE A 37 3.90 18.39 -7.23
C PHE A 37 4.05 19.64 -8.09
N ALA A 38 5.09 19.68 -8.92
CA ALA A 38 5.21 20.73 -9.92
C ALA A 38 4.10 20.54 -10.96
N VAL A 39 3.64 21.63 -11.59
CA VAL A 39 2.57 21.54 -12.59
C VAL A 39 3.06 20.80 -13.84
N GLU A 40 4.33 20.98 -14.16
CA GLU A 40 5.04 20.32 -15.25
C GLU A 40 4.98 18.79 -15.06
N ASP A 41 5.29 18.30 -13.86
CA ASP A 41 5.22 16.87 -13.52
C ASP A 41 3.82 16.29 -13.70
N ILE A 42 2.77 17.09 -13.47
CA ILE A 42 1.37 16.66 -13.64
C ILE A 42 0.98 16.65 -15.11
N LEU A 43 1.42 17.64 -15.88
CA LEU A 43 1.12 17.77 -17.31
C LEU A 43 1.76 16.66 -18.13
N GLU A 44 2.93 16.16 -17.71
CA GLU A 44 3.63 15.05 -18.36
C GLU A 44 2.99 13.67 -18.09
N ARG A 45 2.07 13.57 -17.13
CA ARG A 45 1.37 12.30 -16.82
C ARG A 45 0.42 11.92 -17.95
N ASP A 46 0.20 10.62 -18.09
CA ASP A 46 -0.83 10.10 -19.00
C ASP A 46 -2.18 10.78 -18.70
N LYS A 47 -2.74 11.41 -19.74
CA LYS A 47 -4.02 12.14 -19.69
C LYS A 47 -4.09 13.25 -18.64
N THR A 48 -2.94 13.77 -18.17
CA THR A 48 -2.89 14.77 -17.08
C THR A 48 -3.65 14.26 -15.84
N SER A 49 -3.50 12.97 -15.53
CA SER A 49 -4.23 12.34 -14.43
C SER A 49 -3.84 12.93 -13.08
N LEU A 50 -4.84 13.40 -12.33
CA LEU A 50 -4.73 13.87 -10.95
C LEU A 50 -4.86 12.73 -9.92
N ASP A 51 -5.05 11.50 -10.39
CA ASP A 51 -5.04 10.32 -9.53
C ASP A 51 -3.59 10.01 -9.12
N ILE A 52 -3.15 10.64 -8.03
CA ILE A 52 -1.75 10.67 -7.58
C ILE A 52 -1.66 10.08 -6.18
N PHE A 53 -0.88 9.00 -6.06
CA PHE A 53 -0.52 8.36 -4.80
C PHE A 53 0.98 8.10 -4.76
N TRP A 54 1.60 8.25 -3.60
CA TRP A 54 3.02 7.96 -3.38
C TRP A 54 3.29 7.13 -2.13
N ILE A 55 2.35 7.09 -1.19
CA ILE A 55 2.40 6.22 -0.03
C ILE A 55 1.89 4.85 -0.46
N LYS A 56 2.71 3.82 -0.30
CA LYS A 56 2.28 2.44 -0.47
C LYS A 56 1.64 1.97 0.83
N ASP A 57 0.48 1.33 0.73
CA ASP A 57 -0.13 0.69 1.91
C ASP A 57 0.78 -0.45 2.39
N LYS A 58 1.17 -0.42 3.66
CA LYS A 58 2.04 -1.46 4.25
C LYS A 58 1.34 -2.82 4.35
N SER A 59 0.01 -2.87 4.25
CA SER A 59 -0.73 -4.14 4.10
C SER A 59 -0.53 -4.78 2.72
N LEU A 60 -0.08 -4.02 1.71
CA LEU A 60 0.33 -4.51 0.40
C LEU A 60 1.85 -4.77 0.30
N ALA A 61 2.62 -4.45 1.35
CA ALA A 61 4.07 -4.68 1.39
C ALA A 61 4.47 -6.16 1.47
N ASP A 62 3.51 -7.07 1.64
CA ASP A 62 3.75 -8.50 1.45
C ASP A 62 4.06 -8.84 -0.01
N LEU A 63 3.62 -8.04 -0.99
CA LEU A 63 3.94 -8.27 -2.40
C LEU A 63 5.39 -7.95 -2.75
N ASP A 64 5.96 -6.91 -2.13
CA ASP A 64 7.36 -6.50 -2.33
C ASP A 64 8.35 -7.39 -1.52
N ASN A 65 7.85 -8.15 -0.53
CA ASN A 65 8.61 -9.13 0.27
C ASN A 65 8.28 -10.59 -0.07
N LEU A 66 7.67 -10.85 -1.24
CA LEU A 66 7.40 -12.23 -1.65
C LEU A 66 8.71 -13.02 -1.75
N PRO A 67 8.76 -14.25 -1.17
CA PRO A 67 9.89 -15.14 -1.41
C PRO A 67 9.99 -15.44 -2.91
N SER A 68 11.17 -15.89 -3.36
CA SER A 68 11.39 -16.17 -4.78
C SER A 68 10.29 -17.10 -5.34
N PRO A 69 9.94 -17.00 -6.64
CA PRO A 69 8.88 -17.80 -7.22
C PRO A 69 9.00 -19.32 -6.99
N ASN A 70 10.23 -19.83 -6.89
CA ASN A 70 10.49 -21.23 -6.60
C ASN A 70 10.07 -21.61 -5.17
N VAL A 71 10.44 -20.79 -4.18
CA VAL A 71 10.04 -21.02 -2.78
C VAL A 71 8.52 -20.96 -2.64
N LEU A 72 7.89 -19.98 -3.29
CA LEU A 72 6.43 -19.86 -3.29
C LEU A 72 5.75 -21.08 -3.95
N ALA A 73 6.32 -21.59 -5.05
CA ALA A 73 5.80 -22.78 -5.71
C ALA A 73 5.91 -24.03 -4.82
N ASP A 74 7.04 -24.19 -4.12
CA ASP A 74 7.25 -25.31 -3.20
C ASP A 74 6.24 -25.27 -2.03
N ASP A 75 6.02 -24.09 -1.42
CA ASP A 75 5.05 -23.89 -0.32
C ASP A 75 3.61 -24.22 -0.75
N ILE A 76 3.25 -23.87 -2.00
CA ILE A 76 1.93 -24.18 -2.57
C ILE A 76 1.78 -25.69 -2.76
N ILE A 77 2.81 -26.36 -3.27
CA ILE A 77 2.79 -27.82 -3.49
C ILE A 77 2.64 -28.55 -2.15
N GLU A 78 3.39 -28.16 -1.12
CA GLU A 78 3.32 -28.76 0.21
C GLU A 78 1.93 -28.60 0.84
N ASN A 79 1.34 -27.40 0.74
CA ASN A 79 -0.02 -27.15 1.23
C ASN A 79 -1.06 -28.02 0.50
N LEU A 80 -0.95 -28.12 -0.83
CA LEU A 80 -1.88 -28.94 -1.62
C LEU A 80 -1.74 -30.43 -1.30
N GLN A 81 -0.53 -30.92 -1.06
CA GLN A 81 -0.28 -32.30 -0.62
C GLN A 81 -0.91 -32.56 0.75
N SER A 82 -0.72 -31.65 1.71
CA SER A 82 -1.31 -31.76 3.05
C SER A 82 -2.84 -31.75 3.01
N ALA A 83 -3.43 -30.91 2.14
CA ALA A 83 -4.87 -30.87 1.91
C ALA A 83 -5.37 -32.18 1.28
N LEU A 84 -4.65 -32.71 0.29
CA LEU A 84 -4.99 -33.99 -0.35
C LEU A 84 -4.96 -35.14 0.66
N GLU A 85 -3.92 -35.24 1.48
CA GLU A 85 -3.78 -36.28 2.51
C GLU A 85 -4.92 -36.18 3.54
N SER A 86 -5.32 -34.97 3.92
CA SER A 86 -6.47 -34.75 4.79
C SER A 86 -7.77 -35.31 4.17
N PHE A 87 -7.98 -35.11 2.86
CA PHE A 87 -9.13 -35.67 2.15
C PHE A 87 -9.07 -37.19 2.02
N GLU A 88 -7.89 -37.77 1.78
CA GLU A 88 -7.73 -39.22 1.73
C GLU A 88 -8.02 -39.87 3.09
N ASN A 89 -7.51 -39.30 4.18
CA ASN A 89 -7.80 -39.74 5.55
C ASN A 89 -9.30 -39.69 5.85
N LEU A 90 -9.99 -38.61 5.47
CA LEU A 90 -11.45 -38.52 5.62
C LEU A 90 -12.19 -39.60 4.81
N LYS A 91 -11.72 -39.90 3.59
CA LYS A 91 -12.30 -40.95 2.75
C LYS A 91 -12.09 -42.34 3.35
N GLU A 92 -10.97 -42.60 4.02
CA GLU A 92 -10.74 -43.86 4.73
C GLU A 92 -11.64 -44.02 5.95
N GLN A 93 -11.90 -42.94 6.71
CA GLN A 93 -12.82 -42.95 7.85
C GLN A 93 -14.29 -43.17 7.46
N LEU A 94 -14.64 -42.99 6.18
CA LEU A 94 -15.98 -43.21 5.62
C LEU A 94 -16.19 -44.64 5.08
N LYS A 95 -15.18 -45.51 5.14
CA LYS A 95 -15.29 -46.95 4.81
C LYS A 95 -15.54 -47.78 6.06
#